data_AF-A0A3P6SDC3-F1
#
_entry.id   AF-A0A3P6SDC3-F1
#
_cell.length_a   1.000
_cell.length_b   1.000
_cell.length_c   1.000
_cell.angle_alpha   90.00
_cell.angle_beta   90.00
_cell.angle_gamma   90.00
#
_symmetry.space_group_name_H-M   'P 1'
#
loop_
_entity.id
_entity.type
_entity.pdbx_description
1 polymer ?
#
loop_
_entity_poly.entity_id
_entity_poly.type
_entity_poly.pdbx_seq_one_letter_code
_entity_poly.pdbx_strand_id
1 'polypeptide(L)'
;MILKDDAPRIADQCSSIPSSSSDGEGEALNFTADSSDRVYWPPRESSVSVAPWCRRKYALSLRGLHEELLDLYAWLKPSPLEKALRLRVFERVREVLQRIWPTAKIDVFGSLYTSLFLPTSDIDVVVESDLVSEEPPLWKTAVALKESGITESINVLDKAFVPIVKMVDKDTKIYLDISFNTVQGVRSAKFIENMKVRYPVLEPLVLILKQFLMQRQLNQVFTGGLSSYGLILMLISFLQLHPSYDYSYKEITEVNMGVLLLNFLQLYGQEFNYMKTALRIHSGGAYVCKDEILVQMNRPSNSMLCIEDPLQPGNDIGRCSHNIQLVRQAFDHAFSTLCAVFVRSREYSAIWRTRYHGSLLSLILHISPRMIRYRNWLKGRVLSDGASSPSLSKASTPETFSPPLLNTSLISHLSSPNV
;
A
#
# COMPACT_ATOMS: atom_id res chain seq x y z
N MET A 1 -51.69 47.28 18.13
CA MET A 1 -52.90 47.00 18.93
C MET A 1 -52.99 45.49 19.10
N ILE A 2 -52.78 45.01 20.34
CA ILE A 2 -53.22 43.74 20.98
C ILE A 2 -52.77 42.42 20.28
N LEU A 3 -51.73 41.70 20.73
CA LEU A 3 -51.51 40.84 21.93
C LEU A 3 -52.20 39.45 21.92
N LYS A 4 -51.38 38.40 21.96
CA LYS A 4 -51.30 37.28 22.94
C LYS A 4 -50.28 36.24 22.42
N ASP A 5 -49.10 36.09 23.02
CA ASP A 5 -48.73 35.37 24.26
C ASP A 5 -48.95 33.85 24.20
N ASP A 6 -47.85 33.09 24.23
CA ASP A 6 -47.60 32.08 25.26
C ASP A 6 -46.15 31.55 25.20
N ALA A 7 -45.43 31.72 26.32
CA ALA A 7 -44.26 30.96 26.75
C ALA A 7 -44.54 30.45 28.18
N PRO A 8 -43.93 29.35 28.65
CA PRO A 8 -42.74 29.48 29.52
C PRO A 8 -41.81 28.22 29.44
N ARG A 9 -40.63 28.04 30.08
CA ARG A 9 -39.99 28.59 31.29
C ARG A 9 -38.51 28.10 31.31
N ILE A 10 -37.58 28.97 31.67
CA ILE A 10 -36.19 28.65 32.06
C ILE A 10 -36.14 28.66 33.60
N ALA A 11 -35.39 27.74 34.21
CA ALA A 11 -35.07 27.78 35.63
C ALA A 11 -33.57 27.51 35.82
N ASP A 12 -32.89 28.52 36.36
CA ASP A 12 -31.57 28.44 36.98
C ASP A 12 -31.64 27.75 38.35
N GLN A 13 -30.59 27.03 38.74
CA GLN A 13 -30.12 27.00 40.13
C GLN A 13 -28.64 26.62 40.21
N CYS A 14 -27.93 27.36 41.06
CA CYS A 14 -26.48 27.35 41.25
C CYS A 14 -26.10 26.68 42.58
N SER A 15 -24.83 26.25 42.65
CA SER A 15 -23.98 25.99 43.83
C SER A 15 -24.05 24.61 44.52
N SER A 16 -22.95 23.86 44.42
CA SER A 16 -22.09 23.53 45.58
C SER A 16 -20.82 22.78 45.12
N ILE A 17 -19.65 23.31 45.49
CA ILE A 17 -18.33 22.66 45.41
C ILE A 17 -18.24 21.64 46.56
N PRO A 18 -17.58 20.48 46.34
CA PRO A 18 -16.61 20.03 47.33
C PRO A 18 -15.25 19.69 46.71
N SER A 19 -14.24 19.97 47.54
CA SER A 19 -12.81 19.78 47.33
C SER A 19 -12.34 18.33 47.43
N SER A 20 -11.30 18.04 46.63
CA SER A 20 -10.18 17.09 46.82
C SER A 20 -10.46 15.60 47.14
N SER A 21 -10.03 14.71 46.25
CA SER A 21 -8.92 13.78 46.53
C SER A 21 -8.47 13.07 45.24
N SER A 22 -7.16 12.88 45.14
CA SER A 22 -6.48 11.99 44.20
C SER A 22 -7.12 10.62 44.11
N ASP A 23 -7.23 10.07 42.90
CA ASP A 23 -6.69 8.75 42.55
C ASP A 23 -6.74 8.56 41.04
N GLY A 24 -5.61 8.13 40.47
CA GLY A 24 -5.45 7.88 39.05
C GLY A 24 -6.08 6.54 38.67
N GLU A 25 -7.14 6.58 37.89
CA GLU A 25 -7.62 5.42 37.16
C GLU A 25 -7.17 5.53 35.70
N GLY A 26 -6.27 4.63 35.30
CA GLY A 26 -5.88 4.47 33.92
C GLY A 26 -7.08 4.04 33.08
N GLU A 27 -7.38 4.81 32.04
CA GLU A 27 -8.36 4.42 31.03
C GLU A 27 -7.98 3.06 30.43
N ALA A 28 -8.75 2.03 30.79
CA ALA A 28 -8.68 0.74 30.15
C ALA A 28 -9.12 0.91 28.69
N LEU A 29 -8.15 0.78 27.77
CA LEU A 29 -8.42 0.72 26.33
C LEU A 29 -9.32 -0.49 26.03
N ASN A 30 -10.63 -0.27 25.94
CA ASN A 30 -11.59 -1.28 25.51
C ASN A 30 -11.31 -1.65 24.04
N PHE A 31 -10.58 -2.73 23.83
CA PHE A 31 -10.26 -3.26 22.51
C PHE A 31 -11.42 -4.13 22.00
N THR A 32 -12.27 -3.57 21.13
CA THR A 32 -13.23 -4.37 20.36
C THR A 32 -12.52 -4.96 19.15
N ALA A 33 -12.44 -6.29 19.08
CA ALA A 33 -11.79 -6.99 17.97
C ALA A 33 -12.48 -6.69 16.63
N ASP A 34 -11.74 -6.14 15.66
CA ASP A 34 -12.22 -5.91 14.30
C ASP A 34 -12.21 -7.24 13.50
N SER A 35 -13.02 -7.32 12.44
CA SER A 35 -12.94 -8.38 11.44
C SER A 35 -11.53 -8.55 10.85
N SER A 36 -10.72 -7.48 10.84
CA SER A 36 -9.30 -7.48 10.47
C SER A 36 -8.40 -8.16 11.50
N ASP A 37 -8.85 -8.38 12.75
CA ASP A 37 -8.10 -9.04 13.84
C ASP A 37 -8.27 -10.57 13.87
N ARG A 38 -9.10 -11.14 13.00
CA ARG A 38 -9.30 -12.60 12.93
C ARG A 38 -8.01 -13.35 12.57
N VAL A 39 -7.79 -14.50 13.23
CA VAL A 39 -6.71 -15.45 12.91
C VAL A 39 -7.17 -16.32 11.73
N TYR A 40 -6.36 -16.40 10.67
CA TYR A 40 -6.70 -17.13 9.45
C TYR A 40 -5.94 -18.45 9.41
N TRP A 41 -6.46 -19.50 10.05
CA TRP A 41 -5.78 -20.80 10.00
C TRP A 41 -5.73 -21.33 8.56
N PRO A 42 -4.54 -21.62 7.97
CA PRO A 42 -4.52 -22.33 6.71
C PRO A 42 -5.22 -23.68 6.92
N PRO A 43 -6.14 -24.10 6.02
CA PRO A 43 -6.77 -25.42 6.13
C PRO A 43 -5.69 -26.49 6.29
N ARG A 44 -5.93 -27.49 7.16
CA ARG A 44 -5.04 -28.65 7.30
C ARG A 44 -4.70 -29.18 5.90
N GLU A 45 -3.41 -29.37 5.65
CA GLU A 45 -2.76 -29.81 4.40
C GLU A 45 -3.69 -30.64 3.51
N SER A 46 -4.39 -29.99 2.58
CA SER A 46 -5.10 -30.62 1.43
C SER A 46 -5.90 -29.61 0.59
N SER A 47 -6.26 -28.45 1.13
CA SER A 47 -6.81 -27.35 0.31
C SER A 47 -5.98 -26.08 0.49
N VAL A 48 -5.15 -25.78 -0.51
CA VAL A 48 -4.48 -24.47 -0.61
C VAL A 48 -5.61 -23.45 -0.76
N SER A 49 -5.94 -22.74 0.32
CA SER A 49 -6.82 -21.58 0.23
C SER A 49 -6.10 -20.52 -0.59
N VAL A 50 -6.34 -20.51 -1.90
CA VAL A 50 -5.72 -19.59 -2.88
C VAL A 50 -6.08 -18.12 -2.57
N ALA A 51 -7.15 -17.91 -1.79
CA ALA A 51 -7.67 -16.59 -1.44
C ALA A 51 -8.13 -16.50 0.03
N PRO A 52 -7.24 -16.14 0.98
CA PRO A 52 -7.57 -16.08 2.41
C PRO A 52 -8.62 -15.01 2.78
N TRP A 53 -8.94 -14.09 1.86
CA TRP A 53 -10.00 -13.09 2.05
C TRP A 53 -11.39 -13.64 1.73
N CYS A 54 -11.52 -14.77 1.03
CA CYS A 54 -12.82 -15.30 0.64
C CYS A 54 -13.63 -15.70 1.86
N ARG A 55 -14.77 -15.03 2.05
CA ARG A 55 -15.76 -15.39 3.08
C ARG A 55 -16.93 -16.20 2.51
N ARG A 56 -17.03 -16.24 1.18
CA ARG A 56 -18.11 -16.83 0.40
C ARG A 56 -17.66 -17.05 -1.05
N LYS A 57 -18.49 -17.74 -1.82
CA LYS A 57 -18.35 -17.83 -3.28
C LYS A 57 -18.92 -16.58 -3.92
N TYR A 58 -18.12 -15.85 -4.70
CA TYR A 58 -18.59 -14.65 -5.40
C TYR A 58 -19.25 -15.01 -6.74
N ALA A 59 -20.23 -14.22 -7.14
CA ALA A 59 -20.86 -14.36 -8.45
C ALA A 59 -19.86 -13.96 -9.56
N LEU A 60 -19.95 -14.58 -10.74
CA LEU A 60 -19.14 -14.23 -11.91
C LEU A 60 -19.68 -12.96 -12.59
N SER A 61 -19.81 -11.87 -11.83
CA SER A 61 -20.38 -10.60 -12.26
C SER A 61 -19.58 -9.42 -11.70
N LEU A 62 -19.80 -8.22 -12.24
CA LEU A 62 -19.20 -6.99 -11.71
C LEU A 62 -19.59 -6.74 -10.25
N ARG A 63 -20.79 -7.13 -9.85
CA ARG A 63 -21.23 -7.08 -8.45
C ARG A 63 -20.42 -8.05 -7.58
N GLY A 64 -20.20 -9.28 -8.05
CA GLY A 64 -19.38 -10.26 -7.35
C GLY A 64 -17.92 -9.81 -7.21
N LEU A 65 -17.37 -9.15 -8.25
CA LEU A 65 -16.03 -8.57 -8.19
C LEU A 65 -15.94 -7.44 -7.17
N HIS A 66 -16.91 -6.53 -7.14
CA HIS A 66 -16.99 -5.46 -6.14
C HIS A 66 -17.02 -6.03 -4.72
N GLU A 67 -17.92 -6.98 -4.49
CA GLU A 67 -18.09 -7.67 -3.22
C GLU A 67 -16.80 -8.36 -2.75
N GLU A 68 -16.12 -9.07 -3.65
CA GLU A 68 -14.83 -9.70 -3.34
C GLU A 68 -13.73 -8.69 -3.05
N LEU A 69 -13.71 -7.58 -3.79
CA LEU A 69 -12.73 -6.51 -3.60
C LEU A 69 -12.83 -5.89 -2.22
N LEU A 70 -14.05 -5.69 -1.70
CA LEU A 70 -14.26 -5.22 -0.33
C LEU A 70 -13.75 -6.23 0.70
N ASP A 71 -14.00 -7.53 0.50
CA ASP A 71 -13.50 -8.58 1.39
C ASP A 71 -11.96 -8.68 1.34
N LEU A 72 -11.34 -8.52 0.16
CA LEU A 72 -9.89 -8.43 0.02
C LEU A 72 -9.33 -7.18 0.70
N TYR A 73 -9.97 -6.02 0.53
CA TYR A 73 -9.57 -4.79 1.19
C TYR A 73 -9.63 -4.95 2.71
N ALA A 74 -10.73 -5.47 3.25
CA ALA A 74 -10.86 -5.75 4.67
C ALA A 74 -9.78 -6.72 5.18
N TRP A 75 -9.38 -7.70 4.35
CA TRP A 75 -8.25 -8.56 4.66
C TRP A 75 -6.94 -7.76 4.63
N LEU A 76 -6.62 -7.00 3.58
CA LEU A 76 -5.34 -6.29 3.42
C LEU A 76 -5.15 -5.12 4.39
N LYS A 77 -6.25 -4.48 4.82
CA LYS A 77 -6.23 -3.33 5.71
C LYS A 77 -5.42 -3.64 6.97
N PRO A 78 -4.51 -2.74 7.39
CA PRO A 78 -3.83 -2.87 8.67
C PRO A 78 -4.80 -3.01 9.84
N SER A 79 -4.56 -3.99 10.70
CA SER A 79 -5.30 -4.11 11.94
C SER A 79 -4.74 -3.17 13.02
N PRO A 80 -5.54 -2.77 14.03
CA PRO A 80 -5.06 -1.95 15.13
C PRO A 80 -3.84 -2.56 15.85
N LEU A 81 -3.83 -3.88 16.03
CA LEU A 81 -2.69 -4.61 16.60
C LEU A 81 -1.43 -4.49 15.73
N GLU A 82 -1.55 -4.67 14.41
CA GLU A 82 -0.42 -4.56 13.48
C GLU A 82 0.18 -3.14 13.46
N LYS A 83 -0.67 -2.12 13.66
CA LYS A 83 -0.24 -0.73 13.81
C LYS A 83 0.44 -0.50 15.16
N ALA A 84 -0.15 -0.97 16.26
CA ALA A 84 0.43 -0.84 17.59
C ALA A 84 1.80 -1.52 17.71
N LEU A 85 1.97 -2.70 17.12
CA LEU A 85 3.25 -3.40 17.06
C LEU A 85 4.32 -2.61 16.32
N ARG A 86 3.98 -2.03 15.17
CA ARG A 86 4.91 -1.17 14.41
C ARG A 86 5.30 0.08 15.20
N LEU A 87 4.35 0.71 15.88
CA LEU A 87 4.63 1.85 16.74
C LEU A 87 5.53 1.46 17.92
N ARG A 88 5.31 0.29 18.54
CA ARG A 88 6.17 -0.22 19.62
C ARG A 88 7.60 -0.48 19.14
N VAL A 89 7.77 -1.07 17.95
CA VAL A 89 9.09 -1.27 17.34
C VAL A 89 9.75 0.08 17.04
N PHE A 90 9.00 1.02 16.48
CA PHE A 90 9.48 2.38 16.23
C PHE A 90 9.95 3.07 17.52
N GLU A 91 9.20 3.03 18.62
CA GLU A 91 9.61 3.69 19.87
C GLU A 91 10.92 3.12 20.43
N ARG A 92 11.14 1.80 20.34
CA ARG A 92 12.44 1.21 20.74
C ARG A 92 13.60 1.73 19.89
N VAL A 93 13.38 1.86 18.58
CA VAL A 93 14.38 2.42 17.66
C VAL A 93 14.59 3.90 17.99
N ARG A 94 13.52 4.67 18.17
CA ARG A 94 13.55 6.08 18.55
C ARG A 94 14.36 6.31 19.83
N GLU A 95 14.20 5.49 20.85
CA GLU A 95 14.98 5.57 22.10
C GLU A 95 16.50 5.40 21.86
N VAL A 96 16.90 4.52 20.94
CA VAL A 96 18.31 4.36 20.54
C VAL A 96 18.80 5.60 19.79
N LEU A 97 18.02 6.05 18.80
CA LEU A 97 18.36 7.19 17.96
C LEU A 97 18.44 8.49 18.79
N GLN A 98 17.52 8.71 19.73
CA GLN A 98 17.50 9.89 20.61
C GLN A 98 18.73 9.94 21.53
N ARG A 99 19.28 8.79 21.94
CA ARG A 99 20.54 8.76 22.72
C ARG A 99 21.74 9.24 21.91
N ILE A 100 21.75 8.96 20.60
CA ILE A 100 22.85 9.34 19.71
C ILE A 100 22.71 10.79 19.24
N TRP A 101 21.46 11.23 19.02
CA TRP A 101 21.12 12.59 18.61
C TRP A 101 20.03 13.17 19.52
N PRO A 102 20.39 13.70 20.70
CA PRO A 102 19.43 14.16 21.70
C PRO A 102 18.51 15.30 21.25
N THR A 103 18.95 16.11 20.29
CA THR A 103 18.18 17.24 19.74
C THR A 103 17.46 16.90 18.44
N ALA A 104 17.64 15.69 17.90
CA ALA A 104 16.99 15.29 16.67
C ALA A 104 15.50 15.07 16.89
N LYS A 105 14.71 15.46 15.90
CA LYS A 105 13.32 15.08 15.77
C LYS A 105 13.27 13.78 14.97
N ILE A 106 12.71 12.73 15.57
CA ILE A 106 12.67 11.39 14.99
C ILE A 106 11.21 10.99 14.85
N ASP A 107 10.74 10.75 13.62
CA ASP A 107 9.34 10.44 13.35
C ASP A 107 9.19 9.33 12.30
N VAL A 108 8.00 8.73 12.27
CA VAL A 108 7.61 7.81 11.19
C VAL A 108 7.04 8.61 10.01
N PHE A 109 7.32 8.16 8.79
CA PHE A 109 6.69 8.68 7.59
C PHE A 109 6.18 7.54 6.70
N GLY A 110 5.78 7.88 5.47
CA GLY A 110 5.41 6.88 4.47
C GLY A 110 4.18 6.07 4.87
N SER A 111 4.24 4.77 4.61
CA SER A 111 3.04 3.93 4.64
C SER A 111 2.47 3.66 6.04
N LEU A 112 3.30 3.73 7.09
CA LEU A 112 2.83 3.65 8.48
C LEU A 112 2.06 4.91 8.88
N TYR A 113 2.59 6.09 8.54
CA TYR A 113 1.93 7.37 8.78
C TYR A 113 0.56 7.42 8.08
N THR A 114 0.52 7.06 6.78
CA THR A 114 -0.73 7.13 6.00
C THR A 114 -1.65 5.92 6.22
N SER A 115 -1.27 4.96 7.06
CA SER A 115 -1.96 3.67 7.21
C SER A 115 -2.18 2.90 5.89
N LEU A 116 -1.31 3.09 4.88
CA LEU A 116 -1.33 2.41 3.57
C LEU A 116 -0.26 1.31 3.47
N PHE A 117 0.01 0.64 4.59
CA PHE A 117 1.00 -0.42 4.67
C PHE A 117 0.36 -1.79 4.47
N LEU A 118 1.08 -2.70 3.83
CA LEU A 118 0.72 -4.11 3.76
C LEU A 118 1.26 -4.84 4.99
N PRO A 119 0.77 -6.05 5.33
CA PRO A 119 1.28 -6.80 6.48
C PRO A 119 2.79 -6.99 6.50
N THR A 120 3.43 -7.03 5.33
CA THR A 120 4.88 -7.18 5.16
C THR A 120 5.61 -5.87 4.85
N SER A 121 4.94 -4.72 4.92
CA SER A 121 5.58 -3.42 4.68
C SER A 121 6.48 -3.01 5.84
N ASP A 122 7.58 -2.38 5.44
CA ASP A 122 8.64 -1.80 6.27
C ASP A 122 8.12 -0.55 7.03
N ILE A 123 8.83 -0.17 8.09
CA ILE A 123 8.63 1.11 8.79
C ILE A 123 9.66 2.11 8.27
N ASP A 124 9.17 3.21 7.72
CA ASP A 124 10.01 4.32 7.27
C ASP A 124 10.22 5.32 8.41
N VAL A 125 11.47 5.52 8.83
CA VAL A 125 11.86 6.43 9.93
C VAL A 125 12.70 7.57 9.37
N VAL A 126 12.36 8.80 9.77
CA VAL A 126 13.14 10.00 9.47
C VAL A 126 13.79 10.52 10.74
N VAL A 127 15.07 10.87 10.63
CA VAL A 127 15.82 11.61 11.65
C VAL A 127 16.11 13.00 11.10
N GLU A 128 15.46 14.02 11.67
CA GLU A 128 15.66 15.43 11.34
C GLU A 128 16.55 16.06 12.41
N SER A 129 17.71 16.61 12.02
CA SER A 129 18.59 17.30 12.97
C SER A 129 19.48 18.30 12.26
N ASP A 130 19.53 19.51 12.81
CA ASP A 130 20.43 20.58 12.35
C ASP A 130 21.92 20.26 12.62
N LEU A 131 22.19 19.29 13.50
CA LEU A 131 23.54 18.84 13.86
C LEU A 131 24.06 17.72 12.93
N VAL A 132 23.20 17.17 12.06
CA VAL A 132 23.61 16.18 11.07
C VAL A 132 24.28 16.94 9.92
N SER A 133 25.57 16.67 9.72
CA SER A 133 26.40 17.21 8.64
C SER A 133 25.80 16.96 7.24
N GLU A 134 26.39 17.57 6.20
CA GLU A 134 26.03 17.27 4.79
C GLU A 134 26.03 15.76 4.49
N GLU A 135 26.94 15.00 5.11
CA GLU A 135 26.92 13.53 5.06
C GLU A 135 26.10 12.94 6.22
N PRO A 136 25.08 12.10 5.94
CA PRO A 136 24.25 11.49 6.97
C PRO A 136 25.03 10.43 7.76
N PRO A 137 24.91 10.37 9.11
CA PRO A 137 25.70 9.50 9.98
C PRO A 137 25.22 8.04 9.97
N LEU A 138 25.08 7.43 8.79
CA LEU A 138 24.48 6.09 8.60
C LEU A 138 25.24 4.99 9.33
N TRP A 139 26.58 4.99 9.26
CA TRP A 139 27.39 3.96 9.93
C TRP A 139 27.35 4.08 11.45
N LYS A 140 27.40 5.30 11.99
CA LYS A 140 27.23 5.56 13.43
C LYS A 140 25.87 5.06 13.93
N THR A 141 24.82 5.31 13.13
CA THR A 141 23.46 4.81 13.37
C THR A 141 23.43 3.29 13.42
N ALA A 142 24.03 2.64 12.42
CA ALA A 142 24.02 1.19 12.30
C ALA A 142 24.77 0.50 13.47
N VAL A 143 25.90 1.05 13.90
CA VAL A 143 26.67 0.54 15.05
C VAL A 143 25.83 0.61 16.32
N ALA A 144 25.27 1.77 16.64
CA ALA A 144 24.50 1.95 17.87
C ALA A 144 23.23 1.10 17.92
N LEU A 145 22.53 0.94 16.79
CA LEU A 145 21.37 0.04 16.70
C LEU A 145 21.79 -1.43 16.91
N LYS A 146 22.92 -1.84 16.35
CA LYS A 146 23.45 -3.20 16.54
C LYS A 146 23.84 -3.46 17.99
N GLU A 147 24.53 -2.50 18.63
CA GLU A 147 24.96 -2.58 20.03
C GLU A 147 23.80 -2.58 21.02
N SER A 148 22.65 -1.98 20.65
CA SER A 148 21.44 -2.02 21.49
C SER A 148 20.79 -3.41 21.58
N GLY A 149 21.15 -4.35 20.72
CA GLY A 149 20.63 -5.73 20.74
C GLY A 149 19.21 -5.92 20.18
N ILE A 150 18.57 -4.85 19.68
CA ILE A 150 17.20 -4.89 19.13
C ILE A 150 17.14 -5.34 17.66
N THR A 151 18.28 -5.42 16.97
CA THR A 151 18.36 -5.77 15.54
C THR A 151 18.67 -7.27 15.37
N GLU A 152 17.95 -7.96 14.48
CA GLU A 152 18.39 -9.27 13.95
C GLU A 152 19.42 -9.10 12.83
N SER A 153 19.19 -8.13 11.94
CA SER A 153 20.14 -7.80 10.87
C SER A 153 20.10 -6.30 10.59
N ILE A 154 21.22 -5.77 10.09
CA ILE A 154 21.37 -4.36 9.76
C ILE A 154 22.33 -4.18 8.59
N ASN A 155 21.97 -3.31 7.65
CA ASN A 155 22.74 -3.00 6.44
C ASN A 155 22.69 -1.49 6.19
N VAL A 156 23.80 -0.92 5.75
CA VAL A 156 23.87 0.47 5.28
C VAL A 156 23.80 0.49 3.76
N LEU A 157 22.91 1.31 3.22
CA LEU A 157 22.74 1.55 1.78
C LEU A 157 23.09 3.01 1.49
N ASP A 158 24.38 3.30 1.40
CA ASP A 158 24.96 4.64 1.25
C ASP A 158 25.00 5.15 -0.20
N LYS A 159 24.99 4.23 -1.18
CA LYS A 159 25.08 4.56 -2.62
C LYS A 159 23.73 4.85 -3.29
N ALA A 160 22.62 4.71 -2.57
CA ALA A 160 21.29 4.97 -3.11
C ALA A 160 21.03 6.49 -3.24
N PHE A 161 20.04 6.88 -4.07
CA PHE A 161 19.65 8.29 -4.20
C PHE A 161 19.23 8.90 -2.86
N VAL A 162 18.55 8.13 -2.03
CA VAL A 162 18.32 8.43 -0.61
C VAL A 162 19.09 7.39 0.19
N PRO A 163 20.21 7.78 0.81
CA PRO A 163 20.98 6.88 1.66
C PRO A 163 20.19 6.47 2.91
N ILE A 164 20.17 5.17 3.23
CA ILE A 164 19.38 4.64 4.35
C ILE A 164 20.13 3.57 5.16
N VAL A 165 19.74 3.42 6.42
CA VAL A 165 20.07 2.25 7.25
C VAL A 165 18.87 1.32 7.25
N LYS A 166 19.03 0.12 6.69
CA LYS A 166 17.99 -0.92 6.66
C LYS A 166 18.23 -1.92 7.78
N MET A 167 17.25 -2.13 8.65
CA MET A 167 17.33 -3.11 9.72
C MET A 167 16.11 -4.03 9.79
N VAL A 168 16.27 -5.14 10.51
CA VAL A 168 15.18 -6.05 10.88
C VAL A 168 15.10 -6.10 12.39
N ASP A 169 13.92 -5.81 12.93
CA ASP A 169 13.64 -5.93 14.35
C ASP A 169 13.71 -7.40 14.81
N LYS A 170 14.47 -7.65 15.88
CA LYS A 170 14.78 -9.00 16.35
C LYS A 170 13.55 -9.80 16.76
N ASP A 171 12.59 -9.13 17.40
CA ASP A 171 11.46 -9.79 18.05
C ASP A 171 10.26 -9.93 17.11
N THR A 172 9.98 -8.91 16.31
CA THR A 172 8.79 -8.85 15.42
C THR A 172 9.08 -9.18 13.96
N LYS A 173 10.36 -9.25 13.58
CA LYS A 173 10.81 -9.44 12.19
C LYS A 173 10.35 -8.33 11.24
N ILE A 174 9.94 -7.18 11.80
CA ILE A 174 9.52 -6.01 11.02
C ILE A 174 10.77 -5.33 10.47
N TYR A 175 10.73 -4.99 9.19
CA TYR A 175 11.79 -4.24 8.52
C TYR A 175 11.65 -2.75 8.82
N LEU A 176 12.78 -2.06 8.95
CA LEU A 176 12.81 -0.61 9.06
C LEU A 176 13.85 -0.02 8.12
N ASP A 177 13.48 1.10 7.48
CA ASP A 177 14.35 1.93 6.66
C ASP A 177 14.50 3.30 7.35
N ILE A 178 15.72 3.61 7.82
CA ILE A 178 16.03 4.84 8.56
C ILE A 178 16.78 5.79 7.63
N SER A 179 16.24 6.99 7.45
CA SER A 179 16.76 8.04 6.58
C SER A 179 16.97 9.35 7.35
N PHE A 180 17.83 10.23 6.85
CA PHE A 180 18.17 11.50 7.47
C PHE A 180 17.70 12.68 6.61
N ASN A 181 17.10 13.69 7.25
CA ASN A 181 16.69 14.95 6.64
C ASN A 181 15.84 14.80 5.34
N THR A 182 15.02 13.74 5.27
CA THR A 182 14.11 13.44 4.16
C THR A 182 12.75 14.14 4.33
N VAL A 183 12.77 15.46 4.46
CA VAL A 183 11.57 16.32 4.68
C VAL A 183 10.45 16.04 3.64
N GLN A 184 10.84 15.66 2.42
CA GLN A 184 9.90 15.32 1.34
C GLN A 184 8.98 14.14 1.70
N GLY A 185 9.50 13.12 2.39
CA GLY A 185 8.71 11.94 2.77
C GLY A 185 7.53 12.30 3.70
N VAL A 186 7.75 13.23 4.62
CA VAL A 186 6.72 13.74 5.54
C VAL A 186 5.67 14.57 4.81
N ARG A 187 6.10 15.47 3.91
CA ARG A 187 5.19 16.29 3.10
C ARG A 187 4.32 15.44 2.18
N SER A 188 4.91 14.43 1.52
CA SER A 188 4.18 13.48 0.69
C SER A 188 3.15 12.70 1.50
N ALA A 189 3.48 12.28 2.72
CA ALA A 189 2.54 11.57 3.59
C ALA A 189 1.33 12.45 3.96
N LYS A 190 1.55 13.72 4.32
CA LYS A 190 0.46 14.68 4.60
C LYS A 190 -0.40 14.96 3.36
N PHE A 191 0.23 15.10 2.19
CA PHE A 191 -0.49 15.22 0.92
C PHE A 191 -1.40 14.01 0.67
N ILE A 192 -0.88 12.79 0.87
CA ILE A 192 -1.65 11.55 0.69
C ILE A 192 -2.85 11.50 1.65
N GLU A 193 -2.69 11.89 2.92
CA GLU A 193 -3.82 11.94 3.86
C GLU A 193 -4.93 12.88 3.39
N ASN A 194 -4.58 14.07 2.89
CA ASN A 194 -5.57 14.98 2.30
C ASN A 194 -6.27 14.36 1.08
N MET A 195 -5.52 13.63 0.25
CA MET A 195 -6.07 12.95 -0.92
C MET A 195 -6.97 11.77 -0.55
N LYS A 196 -6.72 11.07 0.57
CA LYS A 196 -7.62 10.04 1.10
C LYS A 196 -8.92 10.62 1.63
N VAL A 197 -8.88 11.78 2.27
CA VAL A 197 -10.10 12.49 2.68
C VAL A 197 -10.90 12.91 1.44
N ARG A 198 -10.22 13.42 0.41
CA ARG A 198 -10.88 13.80 -0.85
C ARG A 198 -11.37 12.59 -1.64
N TYR A 199 -10.69 11.45 -1.59
CA TYR A 199 -11.07 10.25 -2.33
C TYR A 199 -11.05 9.03 -1.40
N PRO A 200 -12.15 8.76 -0.67
CA PRO A 200 -12.22 7.62 0.24
C PRO A 200 -11.94 6.25 -0.44
N VAL A 201 -12.29 6.13 -1.73
CA VAL A 201 -12.01 4.96 -2.57
C VAL A 201 -10.53 4.72 -2.88
N LEU A 202 -9.65 5.70 -2.60
CA LEU A 202 -8.21 5.61 -2.88
C LEU A 202 -7.53 4.53 -2.05
N GLU A 203 -7.81 4.46 -0.75
CA GLU A 203 -7.15 3.53 0.17
C GLU A 203 -7.31 2.05 -0.24
N PRO A 204 -8.54 1.56 -0.53
CA PRO A 204 -8.71 0.19 -1.02
C PRO A 204 -7.92 -0.10 -2.30
N LEU A 205 -7.97 0.80 -3.28
CA LEU A 205 -7.26 0.63 -4.55
C LEU A 205 -5.74 0.57 -4.33
N VAL A 206 -5.21 1.45 -3.49
CA VAL A 206 -3.78 1.46 -3.15
C VAL A 206 -3.36 0.13 -2.54
N LEU A 207 -4.06 -0.36 -1.51
CA LEU A 207 -3.65 -1.62 -0.86
C LEU A 207 -3.70 -2.81 -1.82
N ILE A 208 -4.75 -2.90 -2.65
CA ILE A 208 -4.91 -3.99 -3.61
C ILE A 208 -3.83 -3.95 -4.69
N LEU A 209 -3.61 -2.78 -5.31
CA LEU A 209 -2.62 -2.63 -6.38
C LEU A 209 -1.20 -2.71 -5.85
N LYS A 210 -0.95 -2.27 -4.62
CA LYS A 210 0.33 -2.45 -3.94
C LYS A 210 0.61 -3.95 -3.73
N GLN A 211 -0.36 -4.73 -3.28
CA GLN A 211 -0.23 -6.19 -3.17
C GLN A 211 0.00 -6.84 -4.53
N PHE A 212 -0.75 -6.39 -5.56
CA PHE A 212 -0.64 -6.85 -6.94
C PHE A 212 0.76 -6.66 -7.53
N LEU A 213 1.38 -5.51 -7.31
CA LEU A 213 2.74 -5.23 -7.80
C LEU A 213 3.79 -5.94 -6.94
N MET A 214 3.59 -5.99 -5.63
CA MET A 214 4.54 -6.61 -4.70
C MET A 214 4.73 -8.09 -4.97
N GLN A 215 3.65 -8.86 -5.21
CA GLN A 215 3.79 -10.29 -5.52
C GLN A 215 4.55 -10.56 -6.83
N ARG A 216 4.68 -9.55 -7.70
CA ARG A 216 5.40 -9.60 -8.98
C ARG A 216 6.80 -8.97 -8.90
N GLN A 217 7.19 -8.47 -7.72
CA GLN A 217 8.44 -7.72 -7.52
C GLN A 217 8.53 -6.45 -8.40
N LEU A 218 7.37 -5.88 -8.77
CA LEU A 218 7.24 -4.68 -9.58
C LEU A 218 7.04 -3.41 -8.74
N ASN A 219 7.21 -3.50 -7.42
CA ASN A 219 6.98 -2.41 -6.46
C ASN A 219 8.27 -1.75 -5.95
N GLN A 220 9.43 -2.11 -6.50
CA GLN A 220 10.74 -1.61 -6.06
C GLN A 220 11.38 -0.74 -7.15
N VAL A 221 11.69 0.51 -6.83
CA VAL A 221 12.38 1.42 -7.77
C VAL A 221 13.81 1.00 -8.08
N PHE A 222 14.47 0.28 -7.17
CA PHE A 222 15.82 -0.23 -7.37
C PHE A 222 15.89 -1.18 -8.57
N THR A 223 14.87 -2.02 -8.76
CA THR A 223 14.72 -2.92 -9.91
C THR A 223 13.93 -2.30 -11.06
N GLY A 224 13.68 -0.99 -11.03
CA GLY A 224 12.94 -0.26 -12.06
C GLY A 224 11.41 -0.39 -11.99
N GLY A 225 10.88 -0.99 -10.92
CA GLY A 225 9.44 -1.06 -10.68
C GLY A 225 8.81 0.28 -10.31
N LEU A 226 7.52 0.24 -9.99
CA LEU A 226 6.74 1.41 -9.60
C LEU A 226 6.89 1.68 -8.09
N SER A 227 7.23 2.92 -7.72
CA SER A 227 7.25 3.34 -6.32
C SER A 227 5.83 3.37 -5.74
N SER A 228 5.71 3.21 -4.41
CA SER A 228 4.40 3.34 -3.75
C SER A 228 3.81 4.74 -3.96
N TYR A 229 4.63 5.78 -3.93
CA TYR A 229 4.16 7.15 -4.18
C TYR A 229 3.72 7.33 -5.64
N GLY A 230 4.49 6.82 -6.61
CA GLY A 230 4.12 6.85 -8.03
C GLY A 230 2.80 6.13 -8.31
N LEU A 231 2.58 4.95 -7.71
CA LEU A 231 1.29 4.25 -7.79
C LEU A 231 0.13 5.10 -7.24
N ILE A 232 0.33 5.74 -6.09
CA ILE A 232 -0.70 6.60 -5.49
C ILE A 232 -1.00 7.81 -6.40
N LEU A 233 0.03 8.44 -6.99
CA LEU A 233 -0.17 9.56 -7.92
C LEU A 233 -0.88 9.12 -9.21
N MET A 234 -0.58 7.94 -9.75
CA MET A 234 -1.35 7.36 -10.86
C MET A 234 -2.82 7.15 -10.49
N LEU A 235 -3.10 6.62 -9.29
CA LEU A 235 -4.46 6.45 -8.81
C LEU A 235 -5.20 7.78 -8.61
N ILE A 236 -4.51 8.79 -8.06
CA ILE A 236 -5.07 10.14 -7.92
C ILE A 236 -5.41 10.72 -9.29
N SER A 237 -4.48 10.67 -10.25
CA SER A 237 -4.70 11.15 -11.61
C SER A 237 -5.89 10.43 -12.28
N PHE A 238 -5.99 9.11 -12.09
CA PHE A 238 -7.12 8.33 -12.58
C PHE A 238 -8.46 8.77 -11.97
N LEU A 239 -8.53 8.98 -10.65
CA LEU A 239 -9.75 9.43 -9.98
C LEU A 239 -10.14 10.87 -10.35
N GLN A 240 -9.15 11.73 -10.56
CA GLN A 240 -9.29 13.11 -10.99
C GLN A 240 -9.88 13.24 -12.41
N LEU A 241 -9.43 12.37 -13.32
CA LEU A 241 -9.73 12.45 -14.75
C LEU A 241 -10.70 11.38 -15.22
N HIS A 242 -11.38 10.69 -14.29
CA HIS A 242 -12.29 9.62 -14.66
C HIS A 242 -13.50 10.19 -15.44
N PRO A 243 -13.78 9.70 -16.66
CA PRO A 243 -14.75 10.34 -17.55
C PRO A 243 -16.20 10.20 -17.08
N SER A 244 -16.51 9.11 -16.37
CA SER A 244 -17.89 8.76 -16.06
C SER A 244 -18.44 9.38 -14.78
N TYR A 245 -17.57 9.88 -13.89
CA TYR A 245 -17.98 10.24 -12.53
C TYR A 245 -16.93 11.06 -11.78
N ASP A 246 -17.35 12.05 -11.00
CA ASP A 246 -16.50 12.71 -10.01
C ASP A 246 -16.46 11.87 -8.72
N TYR A 247 -15.30 11.30 -8.42
CA TYR A 247 -15.08 10.49 -7.21
C TYR A 247 -14.77 11.30 -5.96
N SER A 248 -14.74 12.63 -6.05
CA SER A 248 -14.47 13.49 -4.90
C SER A 248 -15.53 13.27 -3.81
N TYR A 249 -15.07 12.95 -2.60
CA TYR A 249 -15.84 12.71 -1.38
C TYR A 249 -16.85 11.55 -1.48
N LYS A 250 -16.60 10.60 -2.39
CA LYS A 250 -17.46 9.44 -2.57
C LYS A 250 -17.03 8.29 -1.68
N GLU A 251 -17.97 7.82 -0.88
CA GLU A 251 -17.73 6.72 0.04
C GLU A 251 -17.59 5.40 -0.71
N ILE A 252 -16.86 4.46 -0.10
CA ILE A 252 -16.61 3.12 -0.64
C ILE A 252 -17.94 2.39 -0.94
N THR A 253 -19.00 2.67 -0.17
CA THR A 253 -20.33 2.07 -0.33
C THR A 253 -21.13 2.63 -1.50
N GLU A 254 -20.77 3.82 -2.00
CA GLU A 254 -21.47 4.47 -3.13
C GLU A 254 -20.88 4.04 -4.48
N VAL A 255 -19.73 3.39 -4.49
CA VAL A 255 -18.95 3.14 -5.71
C VAL A 255 -18.79 1.65 -5.95
N ASN A 256 -19.02 1.22 -7.20
CA ASN A 256 -18.65 -0.11 -7.62
C ASN A 256 -17.13 -0.23 -7.78
N MET A 257 -16.46 -0.58 -6.68
CA MET A 257 -15.01 -0.77 -6.65
C MET A 257 -14.47 -1.77 -7.68
N GLY A 258 -15.26 -2.78 -8.07
CA GLY A 258 -14.87 -3.76 -9.09
C GLY A 258 -14.74 -3.13 -10.48
N VAL A 259 -15.70 -2.29 -10.86
CA VAL A 259 -15.64 -1.49 -12.09
C VAL A 259 -14.48 -0.50 -12.04
N LEU A 260 -14.29 0.17 -10.90
CA LEU A 260 -13.22 1.14 -10.73
C LEU A 260 -11.83 0.51 -10.88
N LEU A 261 -11.61 -0.69 -10.32
CA LEU A 261 -10.39 -1.47 -10.53
C LEU A 261 -10.19 -1.83 -12.01
N LEU A 262 -11.24 -2.29 -12.70
CA LEU A 262 -11.16 -2.62 -14.13
C LEU A 262 -10.79 -1.40 -14.98
N ASN A 263 -11.41 -0.24 -14.72
CA ASN A 263 -11.11 0.99 -15.46
C ASN A 263 -9.67 1.46 -15.21
N PHE A 264 -9.16 1.35 -13.99
CA PHE A 264 -7.75 1.64 -13.70
C PHE A 264 -6.81 0.72 -14.48
N LEU A 265 -7.07 -0.59 -14.44
CA LEU A 265 -6.24 -1.59 -15.14
C LEU A 265 -6.29 -1.40 -16.66
N GLN A 266 -7.47 -1.07 -17.21
CA GLN A 266 -7.65 -0.76 -18.63
C GLN A 266 -6.85 0.48 -19.04
N LEU A 267 -7.03 1.58 -18.31
CA LEU A 267 -6.34 2.83 -18.60
C LEU A 267 -4.83 2.62 -18.61
N TYR A 268 -4.26 2.12 -17.52
CA TYR A 268 -2.80 2.04 -17.40
C TYR A 268 -2.18 0.79 -18.02
N GLY A 269 -2.96 -0.23 -18.37
CA GLY A 269 -2.51 -1.40 -19.11
C GLY A 269 -2.57 -1.21 -20.62
N GLN A 270 -3.64 -0.61 -21.13
CA GLN A 270 -3.99 -0.63 -22.56
C GLN A 270 -4.00 0.75 -23.21
N GLU A 271 -4.60 1.75 -22.56
CA GLU A 271 -4.99 3.02 -23.22
C GLU A 271 -3.98 4.16 -23.03
N PHE A 272 -3.31 4.23 -21.87
CA PHE A 272 -2.44 5.33 -21.52
C PHE A 272 -1.20 5.39 -22.41
N ASN A 273 -0.97 6.55 -23.04
CA ASN A 273 0.16 6.77 -23.92
C ASN A 273 1.42 7.16 -23.13
N TYR A 274 2.11 6.16 -22.59
CA TYR A 274 3.39 6.34 -21.88
C TYR A 274 4.49 7.03 -22.72
N MET A 275 4.37 7.08 -24.05
CA MET A 275 5.39 7.73 -24.88
C MET A 275 5.21 9.25 -24.95
N LYS A 276 3.96 9.73 -24.96
CA LYS A 276 3.66 11.14 -25.24
C LYS A 276 2.98 11.88 -24.09
N THR A 277 2.52 11.18 -23.08
CA THR A 277 1.71 11.77 -22.00
C THR A 277 2.45 11.73 -20.68
N ALA A 278 2.46 12.87 -19.98
CA ALA A 278 2.85 12.98 -18.57
C ALA A 278 1.62 13.26 -17.69
N LEU A 279 1.70 12.86 -16.42
CA LEU A 279 0.65 13.07 -15.43
C LEU A 279 0.89 14.34 -14.62
N ARG A 280 -0.08 15.25 -14.65
CA ARG A 280 -0.18 16.40 -13.76
C ARG A 280 -1.18 16.11 -12.66
N ILE A 281 -0.82 16.38 -11.41
CA ILE A 281 -1.63 16.04 -10.23
C ILE A 281 -2.33 17.26 -9.60
N HIS A 282 -1.74 18.44 -9.69
CA HIS A 282 -2.31 19.65 -9.11
C HIS A 282 -3.52 20.16 -9.92
N SER A 283 -4.28 21.10 -9.36
CA SER A 283 -5.41 21.78 -10.03
C SER A 283 -6.50 20.85 -10.59
N GLY A 284 -6.74 19.71 -9.93
CA GLY A 284 -7.73 18.73 -10.38
C GLY A 284 -7.21 17.73 -11.41
N GLY A 285 -5.92 17.76 -11.73
CA GLY A 285 -5.27 16.79 -12.60
C GLY A 285 -5.35 17.14 -14.09
N ALA A 286 -4.36 16.70 -14.87
CA ALA A 286 -4.38 16.79 -16.33
C ALA A 286 -3.43 15.78 -16.99
N TYR A 287 -3.74 15.45 -18.24
CA TYR A 287 -2.78 14.82 -19.16
C TYR A 287 -2.11 15.92 -19.98
N VAL A 288 -0.79 15.94 -19.97
CA VAL A 288 0.01 16.98 -20.62
C VAL A 288 1.05 16.36 -21.54
N CYS A 289 1.54 17.14 -22.51
CA CYS A 289 2.56 16.71 -23.44
C CYS A 289 3.87 16.39 -22.68
N LYS A 290 4.35 15.16 -22.80
CA LYS A 290 5.54 14.70 -22.07
C LYS A 290 6.79 15.51 -22.42
N ASP A 291 6.96 15.85 -23.69
CA ASP A 291 8.13 16.62 -24.15
C ASP A 291 8.17 18.02 -23.52
N GLU A 292 7.02 18.68 -23.39
CA GLU A 292 6.92 19.99 -22.73
C GLU A 292 7.30 19.93 -21.24
N ILE A 293 6.89 18.85 -20.57
CA ILE A 293 7.19 18.65 -19.15
C ILE A 293 8.64 18.29 -18.93
N LEU A 294 9.22 17.41 -19.75
CA LEU A 294 10.61 16.98 -19.60
C LEU A 294 11.61 18.13 -19.70
N VAL A 295 11.32 19.18 -20.49
CA VAL A 295 12.14 20.41 -20.56
C VAL A 295 12.18 21.14 -19.21
N GLN A 296 11.14 21.01 -18.39
CA GLN A 296 11.03 21.63 -17.08
C GLN A 296 11.62 20.76 -15.96
N MET A 297 12.04 19.54 -16.26
CA MET A 297 12.55 18.59 -15.27
C MET A 297 14.04 18.80 -15.01
N ASN A 298 14.40 18.80 -13.73
CA ASN A 298 15.78 19.02 -13.28
C ASN A 298 16.74 17.91 -13.69
N ARG A 299 16.24 16.71 -14.00
CA ARG A 299 17.04 15.54 -14.32
C ARG A 299 16.43 14.74 -15.47
N PRO A 300 17.25 14.29 -16.44
CA PRO A 300 16.76 13.46 -17.53
C PRO A 300 16.22 12.13 -16.99
N SER A 301 15.22 11.61 -17.69
CA SER A 301 14.50 10.39 -17.35
C SER A 301 14.47 9.46 -18.55
N ASN A 302 15.01 8.25 -18.38
CA ASN A 302 14.88 7.17 -19.37
C ASN A 302 13.58 6.36 -19.15
N SER A 303 12.73 6.78 -18.20
CA SER A 303 11.48 6.12 -17.91
C SER A 303 10.39 6.53 -18.90
N MET A 304 9.57 5.56 -19.30
CA MET A 304 8.36 5.87 -20.06
C MET A 304 7.30 6.54 -19.17
N LEU A 305 7.31 6.32 -17.86
CA LEU A 305 6.40 7.02 -16.95
C LEU A 305 6.95 8.39 -16.61
N CYS A 306 6.13 9.43 -16.77
CA CYS A 306 6.44 10.78 -16.30
C CYS A 306 5.28 11.31 -15.45
N ILE A 307 5.59 11.70 -14.21
CA ILE A 307 4.61 12.23 -13.26
C ILE A 307 5.23 13.46 -12.60
N GLU A 308 4.58 14.61 -12.76
CA GLU A 308 4.96 15.83 -12.04
C GLU A 308 4.74 15.62 -10.54
N ASP A 309 5.79 15.84 -9.75
CA ASP A 309 5.67 15.85 -8.29
C ASP A 309 4.83 17.07 -7.84
N PRO A 310 3.65 16.87 -7.23
CA PRO A 310 2.80 17.98 -6.78
C PRO A 310 3.42 18.84 -5.68
N LEU A 311 4.49 18.36 -5.04
CA LEU A 311 5.17 19.03 -3.93
C LEU A 311 6.53 19.62 -4.33
N GLN A 312 7.09 19.20 -5.48
CA GLN A 312 8.40 19.64 -5.93
C GLN A 312 8.41 19.88 -7.46
N PRO A 313 8.21 21.13 -7.90
CA PRO A 313 8.31 21.47 -9.32
C PRO A 313 9.65 21.02 -9.93
N GLY A 314 9.59 20.48 -11.15
CA GLY A 314 10.76 19.96 -11.88
C GLY A 314 11.28 18.61 -11.39
N ASN A 315 10.56 17.92 -10.49
CA ASN A 315 10.85 16.54 -10.10
C ASN A 315 9.90 15.55 -10.80
N ASP A 316 10.47 14.58 -11.54
CA ASP A 316 9.73 13.48 -12.16
C ASP A 316 9.72 12.26 -11.24
N ILE A 317 8.56 11.92 -10.69
CA ILE A 317 8.37 10.75 -9.82
C ILE A 317 8.50 9.44 -10.60
N GLY A 318 8.19 9.45 -11.90
CA GLY A 318 8.29 8.28 -12.77
C GLY A 318 9.72 7.91 -13.17
N ARG A 319 10.70 8.78 -12.89
CA ARG A 319 12.08 8.69 -13.39
C ARG A 319 12.80 7.39 -13.07
N CYS A 320 12.59 6.84 -11.88
CA CYS A 320 13.26 5.59 -11.47
C CYS A 320 12.53 4.34 -11.96
N SER A 321 11.33 4.44 -12.52
CA SER A 321 10.51 3.31 -12.98
C SER A 321 10.85 2.86 -14.40
N HIS A 322 12.13 2.58 -14.67
CA HIS A 322 12.63 2.22 -16.00
C HIS A 322 12.04 0.91 -16.56
N ASN A 323 11.49 0.04 -15.70
CA ASN A 323 10.76 -1.17 -16.09
C ASN A 323 9.23 -1.00 -16.07
N ILE A 324 8.72 0.22 -16.24
CA ILE A 324 7.26 0.48 -16.28
C ILE A 324 6.53 -0.33 -17.37
N GLN A 325 7.20 -0.76 -18.44
CA GLN A 325 6.58 -1.64 -19.43
C GLN A 325 6.13 -2.98 -18.84
N LEU A 326 6.87 -3.53 -17.86
CA LEU A 326 6.44 -4.75 -17.15
C LEU A 326 5.22 -4.49 -16.27
N VAL A 327 5.14 -3.30 -15.67
CA VAL A 327 3.96 -2.86 -14.90
C VAL A 327 2.74 -2.73 -15.82
N ARG A 328 2.90 -2.09 -16.99
CA ARG A 328 1.87 -2.00 -18.02
C ARG A 328 1.38 -3.37 -18.46
N GLN A 329 2.29 -4.28 -18.81
CA GLN A 329 1.93 -5.64 -19.21
C GLN A 329 1.20 -6.41 -18.10
N ALA A 330 1.62 -6.22 -16.84
CA ALA A 330 0.94 -6.83 -15.71
C ALA A 330 -0.51 -6.30 -15.57
N PHE A 331 -0.72 -4.98 -15.71
CA PHE A 331 -2.06 -4.38 -15.68
C PHE A 331 -2.94 -4.86 -16.84
N ASP A 332 -2.40 -4.88 -18.06
CA ASP A 332 -3.10 -5.40 -19.25
C ASP A 332 -3.51 -6.87 -19.07
N HIS A 333 -2.58 -7.72 -18.63
CA HIS A 333 -2.87 -9.12 -18.34
C HIS A 333 -3.94 -9.27 -17.27
N ALA A 334 -3.91 -8.46 -16.21
CA ALA A 334 -4.90 -8.49 -15.14
C ALA A 334 -6.30 -8.07 -15.63
N PHE A 335 -6.38 -6.98 -16.40
CA PHE A 335 -7.62 -6.53 -17.04
C PHE A 335 -8.19 -7.62 -17.95
N SER A 336 -7.38 -8.12 -18.89
CA SER A 336 -7.77 -9.17 -19.83
C SER A 336 -8.24 -10.44 -19.13
N THR A 337 -7.56 -10.84 -18.05
CA THR A 337 -7.92 -12.02 -17.25
C THR A 337 -9.29 -11.87 -16.58
N LEU A 338 -9.54 -10.73 -15.92
CA LEU A 338 -10.80 -10.46 -15.25
C LEU A 338 -11.94 -10.29 -16.27
N CYS A 339 -11.75 -9.51 -17.33
CA CYS A 339 -12.75 -9.30 -18.38
C CYS A 339 -13.13 -10.60 -19.08
N ALA A 340 -12.18 -11.50 -19.32
CA ALA A 340 -12.46 -12.81 -19.90
C ALA A 340 -13.40 -13.68 -19.05
N VAL A 341 -13.56 -13.39 -17.74
CA VAL A 341 -14.55 -14.05 -16.88
C VAL A 341 -15.97 -13.63 -17.24
N PHE A 342 -16.19 -12.35 -17.53
CA PHE A 342 -17.51 -11.79 -17.80
C PHE A 342 -17.97 -11.99 -19.25
N VAL A 343 -17.03 -12.01 -20.21
CA VAL A 343 -17.35 -12.14 -21.65
C VAL A 343 -17.67 -13.59 -22.04
N ARG A 344 -16.99 -14.57 -21.44
CA ARG A 344 -17.20 -15.99 -21.78
C ARG A 344 -18.27 -16.56 -20.86
N SER A 345 -19.31 -17.18 -21.40
CA SER A 345 -20.30 -17.93 -20.61
C SER A 345 -19.64 -19.16 -19.99
N ARG A 346 -19.01 -18.95 -18.83
CA ARG A 346 -18.28 -19.98 -18.06
C ARG A 346 -19.23 -20.82 -17.23
N GLU A 347 -20.47 -20.37 -17.07
CA GLU A 347 -21.51 -21.08 -16.36
C GLU A 347 -21.81 -22.43 -16.99
N TYR A 348 -21.66 -22.61 -18.30
CA TYR A 348 -21.89 -23.91 -18.98
C TYR A 348 -20.62 -24.76 -19.17
N SER A 349 -19.45 -24.24 -18.83
CA SER A 349 -18.19 -24.99 -18.97
C SER A 349 -17.93 -25.84 -17.73
N ALA A 350 -18.09 -27.16 -17.84
CA ALA A 350 -17.80 -28.13 -16.77
C ALA A 350 -16.36 -27.99 -16.23
N ILE A 351 -15.40 -27.68 -17.11
CA ILE A 351 -13.98 -27.45 -16.78
C ILE A 351 -13.81 -26.19 -15.92
N TRP A 352 -14.62 -25.15 -16.16
CA TRP A 352 -14.52 -23.91 -15.40
C TRP A 352 -15.16 -24.04 -14.02
N ARG A 353 -16.27 -24.78 -13.90
CA ARG A 353 -16.90 -25.07 -12.61
C ARG A 353 -16.00 -25.87 -11.67
N THR A 354 -15.15 -26.76 -12.20
CA THR A 354 -14.21 -27.55 -11.40
C THR A 354 -12.96 -26.75 -10.98
N ARG A 355 -12.56 -25.72 -11.74
CA ARG A 355 -11.40 -24.86 -11.45
C ARG A 355 -11.73 -23.55 -10.73
N TYR A 356 -13.00 -23.11 -10.75
CA TYR A 356 -13.41 -21.91 -10.02
C TYR A 356 -13.65 -22.22 -8.55
N HIS A 357 -12.66 -21.90 -7.72
CA HIS A 357 -12.72 -22.09 -6.28
C HIS A 357 -13.39 -20.92 -5.53
N GLY A 358 -14.15 -20.07 -6.25
CA GLY A 358 -14.98 -19.05 -5.63
C GLY A 358 -14.38 -17.66 -5.52
N SER A 359 -13.22 -17.41 -6.15
CA SER A 359 -12.50 -16.12 -6.14
C SER A 359 -12.18 -15.66 -7.57
N LEU A 360 -12.63 -14.46 -7.93
CA LEU A 360 -12.23 -13.75 -9.15
C LEU A 360 -10.85 -13.12 -8.98
N LEU A 361 -10.61 -12.50 -7.82
CA LEU A 361 -9.34 -11.80 -7.57
C LEU A 361 -8.16 -12.76 -7.45
N SER A 362 -8.37 -14.03 -7.07
CA SER A 362 -7.29 -15.03 -7.06
C SER A 362 -6.69 -15.31 -8.45
N LEU A 363 -7.38 -14.91 -9.53
CA LEU A 363 -6.87 -15.02 -10.89
C LEU A 363 -5.71 -14.04 -11.16
N ILE A 364 -5.66 -12.93 -10.42
CA ILE A 364 -4.67 -11.87 -10.62
C ILE A 364 -3.83 -11.59 -9.37
N LEU A 365 -4.27 -12.08 -8.21
CA LEU A 365 -3.65 -11.87 -6.90
C LEU A 365 -3.40 -13.21 -6.20
N HIS A 366 -2.26 -13.29 -5.54
CA HIS A 366 -1.85 -14.45 -4.77
C HIS A 366 -1.23 -13.97 -3.46
N ILE A 367 -1.73 -14.51 -2.34
CA ILE A 367 -1.19 -14.25 -1.01
C ILE A 367 -0.36 -15.47 -0.62
N SER A 368 0.93 -15.27 -0.39
CA SER A 368 1.81 -16.38 -0.05
C SER A 368 1.44 -17.00 1.31
N PRO A 369 1.56 -18.33 1.48
CA PRO A 369 1.41 -18.97 2.78
C PRO A 369 2.34 -18.39 3.85
N ARG A 370 3.51 -17.86 3.44
CA ARG A 370 4.43 -17.15 4.33
C ARG A 370 3.83 -15.86 4.89
N MET A 371 3.16 -15.06 4.06
CA MET A 371 2.48 -13.84 4.50
C MET A 371 1.33 -14.17 5.46
N ILE A 372 0.53 -15.20 5.16
CA ILE A 372 -0.56 -15.66 6.03
C ILE A 372 0.00 -16.10 7.39
N ARG A 373 1.03 -16.95 7.39
CA ARG A 373 1.70 -17.41 8.63
C ARG A 373 2.28 -16.26 9.42
N TYR A 374 2.96 -15.31 8.77
CA TYR A 374 3.52 -14.14 9.44
C TYR A 374 2.43 -13.29 10.11
N ARG A 375 1.35 -13.01 9.39
CA ARG A 375 0.22 -12.24 9.92
C ARG A 375 -0.48 -12.94 11.08
N ASN A 376 -0.71 -14.25 10.97
CA ASN A 376 -1.25 -15.05 12.07
C ASN A 376 -0.31 -15.09 13.27
N TRP A 377 1.00 -15.14 13.03
CA TRP A 377 1.99 -15.15 14.10
C TRP A 377 2.00 -13.81 14.85
N LEU A 378 1.95 -12.67 14.13
CA LEU A 378 1.80 -11.35 14.75
C LEU A 378 0.53 -11.25 15.63
N LYS A 379 -0.57 -11.88 15.20
CA LYS A 379 -1.85 -11.89 15.93
C LYS A 379 -1.88 -12.88 17.10
N GLY A 380 -1.33 -14.09 16.92
CA GLY A 380 -1.49 -15.20 17.85
C GLY A 380 -0.42 -15.28 18.95
N ARG A 381 0.80 -14.80 18.71
CA ARG A 381 1.94 -14.97 19.64
C ARG A 381 2.35 -13.73 20.42
N VAL A 382 1.89 -12.54 20.04
CA VAL A 382 2.09 -11.33 20.87
C VAL A 382 1.25 -11.40 22.16
N LEU A 383 0.23 -12.26 22.20
CA LEU A 383 -0.60 -12.51 23.39
C LEU A 383 -0.20 -13.78 24.17
N SER A 384 0.81 -14.53 23.74
CA SER A 384 1.28 -15.74 24.43
C SER A 384 2.79 -15.73 24.56
N ASP A 385 3.28 -15.39 25.76
CA ASP A 385 4.66 -15.60 26.16
C ASP A 385 5.13 -17.02 25.79
N GLY A 386 6.32 -17.13 25.20
CA GLY A 386 7.07 -18.38 25.15
C GLY A 386 7.40 -18.94 23.76
N ALA A 387 8.66 -18.75 23.39
CA ALA A 387 9.53 -19.66 22.62
C ALA A 387 9.13 -20.13 21.20
N SER A 388 10.06 -19.87 20.26
CA SER A 388 10.15 -20.25 18.83
C SER A 388 9.56 -19.27 17.80
N SER A 389 10.43 -18.39 17.30
CA SER A 389 10.27 -17.67 16.02
C SER A 389 10.46 -18.61 14.84
N PRO A 390 9.67 -18.53 13.75
CA PRO A 390 10.03 -19.18 12.51
C PRO A 390 11.32 -18.55 11.96
N SER A 391 12.35 -19.36 11.74
CA SER A 391 13.61 -18.89 11.16
C SER A 391 13.38 -18.39 9.73
N LEU A 392 13.86 -17.18 9.47
CA LEU A 392 13.99 -16.62 8.13
C LEU A 392 15.45 -16.80 7.67
N SER A 393 15.88 -18.05 7.48
CA SER A 393 17.18 -18.30 6.86
C SER A 393 17.12 -18.04 5.34
N LYS A 394 18.13 -17.33 4.83
CA LYS A 394 18.41 -17.23 3.40
C LYS A 394 19.01 -18.54 2.89
N ALA A 395 18.71 -18.83 1.62
CA ALA A 395 19.37 -19.76 0.70
C ALA A 395 18.80 -21.19 0.58
N SER A 396 17.90 -21.36 -0.38
CA SER A 396 18.26 -22.06 -1.63
C SER A 396 17.44 -21.43 -2.77
N THR A 397 18.12 -21.13 -3.87
CA THR A 397 17.67 -20.79 -5.25
C THR A 397 16.19 -20.41 -5.47
N PRO A 398 15.89 -19.30 -6.18
CA PRO A 398 14.54 -19.07 -6.67
C PRO A 398 14.18 -20.25 -7.57
N GLU A 399 13.06 -20.93 -7.29
CA GLU A 399 12.41 -21.70 -8.35
C GLU A 399 12.21 -20.72 -9.50
N THR A 400 12.91 -20.96 -10.60
CA THR A 400 12.63 -20.34 -11.88
C THR A 400 11.17 -20.61 -12.19
N PHE A 401 10.32 -19.64 -11.89
CA PHE A 401 9.00 -19.55 -12.51
C PHE A 401 9.26 -19.32 -13.99
N SER A 402 9.39 -20.41 -14.74
CA SER A 402 9.20 -20.37 -16.17
C SER A 402 7.79 -19.82 -16.41
N PRO A 403 7.63 -18.71 -17.14
CA PRO A 403 6.30 -18.30 -17.55
C PRO A 403 5.65 -19.47 -18.29
N PRO A 404 4.33 -19.71 -18.13
CA PRO A 404 3.66 -20.70 -18.97
C PRO A 404 3.95 -20.33 -20.42
N LEU A 405 4.54 -21.26 -21.16
CA LEU A 405 4.90 -21.09 -22.57
C LEU A 405 3.69 -20.49 -23.30
N LEU A 406 3.87 -19.28 -23.82
CA LEU A 406 2.98 -18.72 -24.82
C LEU A 406 2.87 -19.75 -25.94
N ASN A 407 1.68 -20.31 -26.13
CA ASN A 407 1.41 -21.22 -27.22
C ASN A 407 1.46 -20.40 -28.52
N THR A 408 2.62 -20.36 -29.17
CA THR A 408 2.90 -19.60 -30.40
C THR A 408 2.22 -20.19 -31.64
N SER A 409 1.39 -21.23 -31.49
CA SER A 409 0.64 -21.86 -32.59
C SER A 409 -0.52 -21.03 -33.15
N LEU A 410 -0.73 -19.79 -32.69
CA LEU A 410 -1.76 -18.88 -33.22
C LEU A 410 -1.21 -17.74 -34.10
N ILE A 411 0.09 -17.72 -34.43
CA ILE A 411 0.71 -16.67 -35.27
C ILE A 411 1.15 -17.19 -36.66
N SER A 412 0.86 -18.45 -37.03
CA SER A 412 1.30 -19.02 -38.32
C SER A 412 0.33 -18.88 -39.51
N HIS A 413 -0.67 -18.00 -39.45
CA HIS A 413 -1.63 -17.81 -40.57
C HIS A 413 -1.70 -16.40 -41.17
N LEU A 414 -0.70 -15.55 -40.93
CA LEU A 414 -0.60 -14.25 -41.59
C LEU A 414 0.78 -14.05 -42.23
N SER A 415 1.10 -14.89 -43.21
CA SER A 415 2.13 -14.60 -44.19
C SER A 415 1.96 -15.49 -45.42
N SER A 416 1.12 -15.04 -46.33
CA SER A 416 1.16 -15.42 -47.75
C SER A 416 0.99 -14.13 -48.56
N PRO A 417 2.06 -13.60 -49.19
CA PRO A 417 1.89 -12.62 -50.24
C PRO A 417 1.63 -13.36 -51.56
N ASN A 418 0.58 -12.92 -52.25
CA ASN A 418 0.31 -13.24 -53.64
C ASN A 418 1.55 -12.96 -54.52
N VAL A 419 1.95 -13.97 -55.29
CA VAL A 419 2.29 -13.84 -56.71
C VAL A 419 1.37 -14.78 -57.47
#